data_AF-A0A9D1DZ29-F1
#
_entry.id   AF-A0A9D1DZ29-F1
#
_cell.length_a   1.000
_cell.length_b   1.000
_cell.length_c   1.000
_cell.angle_alpha   90.00
_cell.angle_beta   90.00
_cell.angle_gamma   90.00
#
_symmetry.space_group_name_H-M   'P 1'
#
loop_
_entity.id
_entity.type
_entity.pdbx_description
1 polymer ?
#
loop_
_entity_poly.entity_id
_entity_poly.type
_entity_poly.pdbx_seq_one_letter_code
_entity_poly.pdbx_strand_id
1 'polypeptide(L)' 'MAEKAYNLNLKFDCWSSQCWFLGEDSPEAEARFKAAREKIPGVAEYCRNPLQFSARVAELFKSFGFDRVHK' A
#
# COMPACT_ATOMS: atom_id res chain seq x y z
N MET A 1 -7.83 -5.84 -19.39
CA MET A 1 -7.22 -6.57 -18.26
C MET A 1 -8.16 -6.40 -17.08
N ALA A 2 -8.45 -7.47 -16.33
CA ALA A 2 -9.31 -7.34 -15.15
C ALA A 2 -8.53 -6.60 -14.04
N GLU A 3 -9.18 -5.66 -13.37
CA GLU A 3 -8.62 -4.91 -12.25
C GLU A 3 -9.10 -5.53 -10.94
N LYS A 4 -8.18 -5.74 -10.00
CA LYS A 4 -8.48 -6.25 -8.66
C LYS A 4 -8.25 -5.16 -7.62
N ALA A 5 -9.21 -5.04 -6.71
CA ALA A 5 -9.08 -4.18 -5.54
C ALA A 5 -8.37 -4.95 -4.43
N TYR A 6 -7.26 -4.40 -3.96
CA TYR A 6 -6.47 -4.91 -2.86
C TYR A 6 -6.73 -4.05 -1.62
N ASN A 7 -7.26 -4.68 -0.57
CA ASN A 7 -7.43 -4.04 0.73
C ASN A 7 -6.18 -4.22 1.58
N LEU A 8 -5.77 -3.15 2.24
CA LEU A 8 -4.68 -3.15 3.20
C LEU A 8 -5.05 -2.30 4.41
N ASN A 9 -4.92 -2.87 5.61
CA ASN A 9 -5.03 -2.10 6.83
C ASN A 9 -3.65 -1.53 7.20
N LEU A 10 -3.49 -0.22 7.08
CA LEU A 10 -2.30 0.48 7.53
C LEU A 10 -2.39 0.68 9.03
N LYS A 11 -1.31 0.40 9.74
CA LYS A 11 -1.18 0.68 11.17
C LYS A 11 0.12 1.43 11.41
N PHE A 12 0.04 2.53 12.15
CA PHE A 12 1.16 3.37 12.55
C PHE A 12 0.91 3.86 13.97
N ASP A 13 1.68 3.39 14.94
CA ASP A 13 1.49 3.69 16.36
C ASP A 13 0.03 3.39 16.83
N CYS A 14 -0.67 4.35 17.42
CA CYS A 14 -2.09 4.26 17.79
C CYS A 14 -3.06 4.50 16.62
N TRP A 15 -2.57 4.84 15.42
CA TRP A 15 -3.39 5.10 14.25
C TRP A 15 -3.53 3.86 13.36
N SER A 16 -4.72 3.66 12.81
CA SER A 16 -4.97 2.68 11.76
C SER A 16 -5.95 3.21 10.73
N SER A 17 -5.80 2.77 9.49
CA SER A 17 -6.73 3.10 8.39
C SER A 17 -6.72 2.01 7.34
N GLN A 18 -7.90 1.63 6.88
CA GLN A 18 -8.02 0.84 5.66
C GLN A 18 -7.66 1.70 4.44
N CYS A 19 -6.86 1.12 3.56
CA CYS A 19 -6.49 1.67 2.27
C CYS A 19 -6.80 0.63 1.20
N TRP A 20 -7.26 1.13 0.05
CA TRP A 20 -7.59 0.32 -1.11
C TRP A 20 -6.66 0.69 -2.25
N PHE A 21 -6.14 -0.32 -2.92
CA PHE A 21 -5.26 -0.20 -4.07
C PHE A 21 -5.85 -0.96 -5.25
N LEU A 22 -5.70 -0.44 -6.46
CA LEU A 22 -6.06 -1.10 -7.70
C LEU A 22 -4.79 -1.61 -8.38
N GLY A 23 -4.87 -2.83 -8.91
CA GLY A 23 -3.83 -3.41 -9.74
C GLY A 23 -4.42 -4.47 -10.66
N GLU A 24 -3.57 -5.07 -11.48
CA GLU A 24 -3.97 -6.14 -12.40
C GLU A 24 -4.42 -7.39 -11.63
N ASP A 25 -5.49 -8.04 -12.08
CA ASP A 25 -5.92 -9.34 -11.58
C ASP A 25 -5.06 -10.44 -12.20
N SER A 26 -3.85 -10.60 -11.66
CA SER A 26 -2.87 -11.59 -12.12
C SER A 26 -2.02 -12.10 -10.97
N PRO A 27 -1.56 -13.37 -11.01
CA PRO A 27 -0.73 -13.94 -9.95
C PRO A 27 0.59 -13.18 -9.74
N GLU A 28 1.13 -12.58 -10.80
CA GLU A 28 2.30 -11.71 -10.74
C GLU A 28 2.04 -10.42 -9.95
N ALA A 29 0.87 -9.81 -10.13
CA ALA A 29 0.45 -8.64 -9.35
C ALA A 29 0.25 -9.03 -7.88
N GLU A 30 -0.34 -10.19 -7.58
CA GLU A 30 -0.44 -10.65 -6.19
C GLU A 30 0.94 -10.84 -5.53
N ALA A 31 1.93 -11.35 -6.27
CA ALA A 31 3.30 -11.46 -5.79
C ALA A 31 3.93 -10.08 -5.54
N ARG A 32 3.76 -9.12 -6.46
CA ARG A 32 4.20 -7.73 -6.30
C ARG A 32 3.54 -7.05 -5.10
N PHE A 33 2.24 -7.27 -4.89
CA PHE A 33 1.47 -6.73 -3.76
C PHE A 33 2.00 -7.27 -2.42
N LYS A 34 2.29 -8.58 -2.34
CA LYS A 34 2.93 -9.18 -1.16
C LYS A 34 4.31 -8.58 -0.90
N ALA A 35 5.14 -8.45 -1.93
CA ALA A 35 6.47 -7.86 -1.80
C ALA A 35 6.43 -6.38 -1.37
N ALA A 36 5.46 -5.60 -1.87
CA ALA A 36 5.23 -4.23 -1.42
C ALA A 36 4.81 -4.19 0.06
N ARG A 37 3.92 -5.11 0.47
CA ARG A 37 3.46 -5.21 1.86
C ARG A 37 4.58 -5.52 2.84
N GLU A 38 5.53 -6.36 2.48
CA GLU A 38 6.70 -6.68 3.32
C GLU A 38 7.62 -5.48 3.57
N LYS A 39 7.58 -4.47 2.68
CA LYS A 39 8.39 -3.24 2.81
C LYS A 39 7.72 -2.14 3.66
N ILE A 40 6.44 -2.28 4.00
CA ILE A 40 5.70 -1.29 4.79
C ILE A 40 6.35 -0.97 6.15
N PRO A 41 6.83 -1.96 6.94
CA PRO A 41 7.45 -1.67 8.23
C PRO A 41 8.66 -0.73 8.10
N GLY A 42 9.47 -0.92 7.06
CA GLY A 42 10.60 -0.02 6.78
C GLY A 42 10.17 1.40 6.42
N VAL A 43 9.00 1.57 5.79
CA VAL A 43 8.42 2.91 5.56
C VAL A 43 8.04 3.59 6.86
N ALA A 44 7.54 2.83 7.85
CA ALA A 44 7.15 3.39 9.15
C ALA A 44 8.35 4.00 9.90
N GLU A 45 9.55 3.42 9.77
CA GLU A 45 10.78 3.90 10.44
C GLU A 45 11.18 5.33 10.04
N TYR A 46 10.83 5.75 8.81
CA TYR A 46 11.16 7.08 8.30
C TYR A 46 10.00 8.09 8.39
N CYS A 47 8.85 7.67 8.95
CA CYS A 47 7.67 8.51 9.06
C CYS A 47 7.51 9.09 10.46
N ARG A 48 7.16 10.37 10.54
CA ARG A 48 6.97 11.10 11.81
C ARG A 48 5.50 11.22 12.21
N ASN A 49 4.59 10.98 11.27
CA ASN A 49 3.15 11.07 11.51
C ASN A 49 2.36 10.15 10.57
N PRO A 50 1.10 9.82 10.90
CA PRO A 50 0.27 8.90 10.12
C PRO A 50 -0.01 9.37 8.68
N LEU A 51 -0.11 10.68 8.45
CA LEU A 51 -0.35 11.24 7.11
C LEU A 51 0.84 11.00 6.19
N GLN A 52 2.05 11.26 6.69
CA GLN A 52 3.30 10.97 5.97
C GLN A 52 3.44 9.48 5.70
N PHE A 53 3.11 8.63 6.68
CA PHE A 53 3.13 7.18 6.51
C PHE A 53 2.16 6.72 5.42
N SER A 54 0.91 7.19 5.46
CA SER A 54 -0.10 6.86 4.45
C SER A 54 0.32 7.30 3.05
N ALA A 55 0.91 8.49 2.91
CA ALA A 55 1.42 9.00 1.64
C ALA A 55 2.61 8.17 1.13
N ARG A 56 3.59 7.87 1.99
CA ARG A 56 4.77 7.07 1.64
C ARG A 56 4.41 5.64 1.25
N VAL A 57 3.44 5.03 1.93
CA VAL A 57 2.93 3.72 1.53
C VAL A 57 2.24 3.81 0.17
N ALA A 58 1.46 4.87 -0.10
CA ALA A 58 0.88 5.05 -1.43
C ALA A 58 1.94 5.20 -2.53
N GLU A 59 3.02 5.95 -2.28
CA GLU A 59 4.17 6.05 -3.20
C GLU A 59 4.85 4.70 -3.42
N LEU A 60 5.07 3.92 -2.36
CA LEU A 60 5.63 2.56 -2.44
C LEU A 60 4.77 1.67 -3.34
N PHE A 61 3.46 1.59 -3.09
CA PHE A 61 2.55 0.78 -3.89
C PHE A 61 2.48 1.25 -5.34
N LYS A 62 2.54 2.57 -5.59
CA LYS A 62 2.61 3.14 -6.94
C LYS A 62 3.86 2.69 -7.69
N SER A 63 5.02 2.61 -7.04
CA SER A 63 6.24 2.05 -7.66
C SER A 63 6.12 0.57 -8.02
N PHE A 64 5.18 -0.16 -7.42
CA PHE A 64 4.87 -1.55 -7.75
C PHE A 64 3.74 -1.70 -8.78
N GLY A 65 3.22 -0.60 -9.31
CA GLY A 65 2.14 -0.58 -10.28
C GLY A 65 0.73 -0.62 -9.67
N PHE A 66 0.59 -0.24 -8.40
CA PHE A 66 -0.70 -0.17 -7.72
C PHE A 66 -1.12 1.28 -7.45
N ASP A 67 -2.32 1.65 -7.89
CA ASP A 67 -2.87 2.98 -7.64
C ASP A 67 -3.82 2.98 -6.44
N ARG A 68 -3.69 3.98 -5.56
CA ARG A 68 -4.57 4.13 -4.41
C ARG A 68 -5.95 4.62 -4.86
N VAL A 69 -7.01 3.96 -4.39
CA VAL A 69 -8.40 4.28 -4.73
C VAL A 69 -8.88 5.60 -4.11
N HIS A 70 -8.45 5.86 -2.87
CA HIS A 70 -8.82 7.07 -2.14
C HIS A 70 -7.79 8.18 -2.36
N LYS A 71 -8.26 9.34 -2.87
CA LYS A 71 -7.52 10.60 -2.96
C LYS A 71 -7.56 11.35 -1.64
#